data_AF-A0A2S7SX75-F1
#
_entry.id   AF-A0A2S7SX75-F1
#
_cell.length_a   1.000
_cell.length_b   1.000
_cell.length_c   1.000
_cell.angle_alpha   90.00
_cell.angle_beta   90.00
_cell.angle_gamma   90.00
#
_symmetry.space_group_name_H-M   'P 1'
#
loop_
_entity.id
_entity.type
_entity.pdbx_description
1 polymer ?
#
loop_
_entity_poly.entity_id
_entity_poly.type
_entity_poly.pdbx_seq_one_letter_code
_entity_poly.pdbx_strand_id
1 'polypeptide(L)' 'MSKLGNYIQEAYDELLHKVSWPSWDELQQTTMIVLVALLMVTGIVWGMDFGIKAVLTFIYNLLAK' A
#
# COMPACT_ATOMS: atom_id res chain seq x y z
N MET A 1 13.77 -15.67 -37.11
CA MET A 1 12.67 -15.18 -36.24
C MET A 1 13.13 -15.39 -34.81
N SER A 2 13.44 -14.31 -34.10
CA SER A 2 14.05 -14.35 -32.76
C SER A 2 13.08 -14.99 -31.77
N LYS A 3 13.51 -16.04 -31.04
CA LYS A 3 12.71 -16.73 -30.01
C LYS A 3 12.04 -15.78 -29.00
N LEU A 4 12.67 -14.63 -28.78
CA LEU A 4 12.20 -13.55 -27.90
C LEU A 4 10.95 -12.82 -28.43
N GLY A 5 10.83 -12.64 -29.75
CA GLY A 5 9.68 -11.98 -30.37
C GLY A 5 8.39 -12.80 -30.21
N ASN A 6 8.48 -14.11 -30.47
CA ASN A 6 7.33 -15.01 -30.29
C ASN A 6 6.89 -15.12 -28.83
N TYR A 7 7.85 -15.17 -27.89
CA TYR A 7 7.53 -15.25 -26.46
C TYR A 7 6.74 -14.05 -25.95
N ILE A 8 7.10 -12.82 -26.38
CA ILE A 8 6.35 -11.61 -26.01
C ILE A 8 4.94 -11.63 -26.60
N GLN A 9 4.80 -12.14 -27.82
CA GLN A 9 3.51 -12.23 -28.50
C GLN A 9 2.59 -13.27 -27.84
N GLU A 10 3.12 -14.43 -27.45
CA GLU A 10 2.40 -15.45 -26.68
C GLU A 10 2.01 -14.93 -25.29
N ALA A 11 2.90 -14.22 -24.60
CA ALA A 11 2.61 -13.61 -23.30
C ALA A 11 1.50 -12.55 -23.39
N TYR A 12 1.47 -11.75 -24.47
CA TYR A 12 0.41 -10.77 -24.70
C TYR A 12 -0.95 -11.45 -24.93
N ASP A 13 -0.98 -12.50 -25.75
CA ASP A 13 -2.21 -13.26 -25.99
C ASP A 13 -2.73 -13.94 -24.71
N GLU A 14 -1.84 -14.49 -23.86
CA GLU A 14 -2.23 -15.07 -22.58
C GLU A 14 -2.79 -14.04 -21.60
N LEU A 15 -2.12 -12.90 -21.45
CA LEU A 15 -2.52 -11.86 -20.51
C LEU A 15 -3.86 -11.21 -20.90
N LEU A 16 -4.22 -11.19 -22.18
CA LEU A 16 -5.48 -10.60 -22.64
C LEU A 16 -6.62 -11.60 -22.78
N HIS A 17 -6.35 -12.81 -23.26
CA HIS A 17 -7.40 -13.79 -23.58
C HIS A 17 -7.57 -14.90 -22.54
N LYS A 18 -6.57 -15.13 -21.68
CA LYS A 18 -6.61 -16.18 -20.64
C LYS A 18 -6.66 -15.65 -19.21
N VAL A 19 -6.70 -14.34 -19.01
CA VAL A 19 -6.82 -13.74 -17.68
C VAL A 19 -8.07 -12.91 -17.59
N SER A 20 -8.85 -13.12 -16.54
CA SER A 20 -10.00 -12.30 -16.18
C SER A 20 -9.50 -11.04 -15.47
N TRP A 21 -9.22 -9.98 -16.24
CA TRP A 21 -8.99 -8.66 -15.64
C TRP A 21 -10.27 -8.19 -14.95
N PRO A 22 -10.18 -7.74 -13.69
CA PRO A 22 -11.31 -7.13 -13.00
C PRO A 22 -11.77 -5.89 -13.78
N SER A 23 -13.06 -5.57 -13.63
CA SER A 23 -13.61 -4.35 -14.22
C SER A 23 -12.96 -3.11 -13.59
N TRP A 24 -13.00 -1.98 -14.31
CA TRP A 24 -12.47 -0.71 -13.82
C TRP A 24 -13.11 -0.27 -12.49
N ASP A 25 -14.39 -0.60 -12.30
CA ASP A 25 -15.11 -0.27 -11.07
C ASP A 25 -14.63 -1.12 -9.89
N GLU A 26 -14.39 -2.41 -10.09
CA GLU A 26 -13.83 -3.31 -9.07
C GLU A 26 -12.39 -2.90 -8.68
N LEU A 27 -11.58 -2.46 -9.64
CA LEU A 27 -10.24 -1.94 -9.39
C LEU A 27 -10.28 -0.67 -8.52
N GLN A 28 -11.21 0.23 -8.78
CA GLN A 28 -11.38 1.44 -7.98
C GLN A 28 -11.89 1.12 -6.58
N GLN A 29 -12.85 0.19 -6.46
CA GLN A 29 -13.39 -0.25 -5.18
C GLN A 29 -12.29 -0.85 -4.30
N THR A 30 -11.51 -1.78 -4.83
CA THR A 30 -10.41 -2.42 -4.09
C THR A 30 -9.34 -1.40 -3.68
N THR A 31 -8.97 -0.49 -4.58
CA THR A 31 -8.01 0.58 -4.30
C THR A 31 -8.52 1.53 -3.21
N MET A 32 -9.80 1.90 -3.25
CA MET A 32 -10.40 2.79 -2.25
C MET A 32 -10.39 2.16 -0.85
N ILE A 33 -10.71 0.86 -0.75
CA ILE A 33 -10.63 0.13 0.51
C ILE A 33 -9.20 0.17 1.08
N VAL A 34 -8.21 -0.08 0.23
CA VAL A 34 -6.79 -0.04 0.62
C VAL A 34 -6.38 1.36 1.07
N LEU A 35 -6.78 2.41 0.35
CA LEU A 35 -6.50 3.80 0.73
C LEU A 35 -7.05 4.16 2.11
N VAL A 36 -8.28 3.74 2.42
CA VAL A 36 -8.90 3.98 3.73
C VAL A 36 -8.15 3.20 4.83
N ALA A 37 -7.78 1.94 4.56
CA ALA A 37 -6.98 1.14 5.49
C ALA A 37 -5.62 1.80 5.77
N LEU A 38 -4.94 2.30 4.73
CA LEU A 38 -3.68 3.04 4.86
C LEU A 38 -3.84 4.28 5.72
N LEU A 39 -4.87 5.10 5.48
CA LEU A 39 -5.15 6.29 6.29
C LEU A 39 -5.37 5.96 7.77
N MET A 40 -6.10 4.89 8.07
CA MET A 40 -6.30 4.44 9.45
C MET A 40 -4.98 4.05 10.12
N VAL A 41 -4.15 3.26 9.45
CA VAL A 41 -2.84 2.83 9.99
C VAL A 41 -1.92 4.03 10.20
N THR A 42 -1.86 4.96 9.23
CA THR A 42 -1.09 6.20 9.38
C THR A 42 -1.57 7.04 10.57
N GLY A 43 -2.89 7.16 10.76
CA GLY A 43 -3.46 7.87 11.91
C GLY A 43 -3.07 7.24 13.25
N ILE A 44 -3.08 5.91 13.34
CA ILE A 44 -2.67 5.18 14.55
C ILE A 44 -1.19 5.41 14.85
N VAL A 45 -0.31 5.25 13.85
CA VAL A 45 1.14 5.48 14.03
C VAL A 45 1.41 6.92 14.44
N TRP A 46 0.74 7.89 13.83
CA TRP A 46 0.87 9.30 14.20
C TRP A 46 0.47 9.55 15.66
N GLY A 47 -0.62 8.92 16.12
CA GLY A 47 -1.05 8.98 17.52
C GLY A 47 -0.02 8.36 18.48
N MET A 48 0.57 7.22 18.10
CA MET A 48 1.62 6.57 18.88
C MET A 48 2.89 7.43 18.97
N ASP A 49 3.31 8.04 17.86
CA ASP A 49 4.47 8.95 17.83
C ASP A 49 4.27 10.16 18.74
N PHE A 50 3.06 10.73 18.74
CA PHE A 50 2.72 11.84 19.64
C PHE A 50 2.74 11.39 21.11
N GLY A 51 2.14 10.23 21.41
CA GLY A 51 2.12 9.66 22.76
C GLY A 51 3.52 9.42 23.32
N ILE A 52 4.40 8.79 22.54
CA ILE A 52 5.78 8.50 22.96
C ILE A 52 6.55 9.80 23.18
N LYS A 53 6.42 10.79 22.30
CA LYS A 53 7.06 12.11 22.49
C LYS A 53 6.62 12.76 23.79
N ALA A 54 5.32 12.78 24.07
CA ALA A 54 4.79 13.37 25.30
C ALA A 54 5.33 12.66 26.56
N VAL A 55 5.36 11.32 26.56
CA VAL A 55 5.88 10.51 27.67
C VAL A 55 7.38 10.76 27.86
N LEU A 56 8.17 10.73 26.78
CA LEU A 56 9.62 10.97 26.86
C LEU A 56 9.93 12.39 27.35
N THR A 57 9.23 13.41 26.84
CA THR A 57 9.39 14.79 27.30
C THR A 57 9.04 14.92 28.79
N PHE A 58 7.98 14.25 29.25
CA PHE A 58 7.62 14.23 30.67
C PHE A 58 8.72 13.61 31.52
N ILE A 59 9.23 12.43 31.13
CA ILE A 59 10.32 11.75 31.84
C ILE A 59 11.58 12.63 31.86
N TYR A 60 12.00 13.17 30.71
CA TYR A 60 13.19 14.01 30.65
C TYR A 60 13.07 15.27 31.50
N ASN A 61 11.91 15.94 31.52
CA ASN A 61 11.71 17.10 32.39
C ASN A 61 11.74 16.76 33.88
N LEU A 62 11.39 15.53 34.25
CA LEU A 62 11.38 15.06 35.63
C LEU A 62 12.77 14.59 36.10
N LEU A 63 13.58 14.06 35.17
CA LEU A 63 14.93 13.54 35.41
C LEU A 63 16.04 14.57 35.21
N ALA A 64 15.82 15.59 34.36
CA ALA A 64 16.74 16.70 34.13
C ALA A 64 16.58 17.85 35.16
N LYS A 65 15.76 17.64 36.18
CA LYS A 65 15.65 18.47 37.38
C LYS A 65 16.28 17.73 38.55
#